data_AF-A0A0K8SBU4-F1
#
_entry.id   AF-A0A0K8SBU4-F1
#
_cell.length_a   1.000
_cell.length_b   1.000
_cell.length_c   1.000
_cell.angle_alpha   90.00
_cell.angle_beta   90.00
_cell.angle_gamma   90.00
#
_symmetry.space_group_name_H-M   'P 1'
#
loop_
_entity.id
_entity.type
_entity.pdbx_description
1 polymer ?
#
loop_
_entity_poly.entity_id
_entity_poly.type
_entity_poly.pdbx_seq_one_letter_code
_entity_poly.pdbx_strand_id
1 'polypeptide(L)'
;LEYRALVSFASSLTDTLLFIHYLAVVLLEIRHLQPSYYVQIVRSPDGESKSYAIGNLSIQRAAVWILDKYYTEFPVYNPYLERIPVSKSRKPTSSFKYYEVDGVNNSKLQNQNGRNNTHSRRRDSSHNERFYEEHDYERRVKKRKARLVSAAEEAFTHIKRLHHETTGVMPMDSHEAAQAVFPSLARALQKYLRVTRQQPRHSVDSIL
;
A
#
# COMPACT_ATOMS: atom_id res chain seq x y z
N LEU A 1 -11.35 -64.90 15.83
CA LEU A 1 -11.91 -63.72 16.54
C LEU A 1 -10.79 -62.85 17.13
N GLU A 2 -9.76 -63.44 17.75
CA GLU A 2 -8.66 -62.71 18.42
C GLU A 2 -7.86 -61.77 17.51
N TYR A 3 -7.52 -62.19 16.28
CA TYR A 3 -6.74 -61.34 15.36
C TYR A 3 -7.46 -60.03 15.01
N ARG A 4 -8.79 -60.08 14.78
CA ARG A 4 -9.58 -58.88 14.50
C ARG A 4 -9.64 -57.95 15.71
N ALA A 5 -9.77 -58.50 16.92
CA ALA A 5 -9.75 -57.72 18.15
C ALA A 5 -8.39 -57.06 18.40
N LEU A 6 -7.29 -57.77 18.11
CA LEU A 6 -5.93 -57.25 18.20
C LEU A 6 -5.71 -56.08 17.22
N VAL A 7 -6.14 -56.25 15.97
CA VAL A 7 -6.01 -55.21 14.93
C VAL A 7 -6.88 -53.99 15.26
N SER A 8 -8.11 -54.18 15.74
CA SER A 8 -8.96 -53.06 16.15
C SER A 8 -8.38 -52.32 17.37
N PHE A 9 -7.81 -53.05 18.32
CA PHE A 9 -7.15 -52.45 19.48
C PHE A 9 -5.93 -51.64 19.05
N ALA A 10 -5.04 -52.21 18.23
CA ALA A 10 -3.88 -51.50 17.70
C ALA A 10 -4.27 -50.23 16.93
N SER A 11 -5.31 -50.28 16.09
CA SER A 11 -5.83 -49.11 15.37
C SER A 11 -6.37 -48.03 16.30
N SER A 12 -7.17 -48.41 17.30
CA SER A 12 -7.68 -47.44 18.29
C SER A 12 -6.56 -46.84 19.15
N LEU A 13 -5.51 -47.61 19.42
CA LEU A 13 -4.34 -47.14 20.16
C LEU A 13 -3.54 -46.14 19.31
N THR A 14 -3.34 -46.40 18.02
CA THR A 14 -2.70 -45.43 17.12
C THR A 14 -3.50 -44.14 17.00
N ASP A 15 -4.83 -44.24 16.89
CA ASP A 15 -5.70 -43.06 16.79
C ASP A 15 -5.68 -42.22 18.08
N THR A 16 -5.72 -42.87 19.25
CA THR A 16 -5.60 -42.16 20.53
C THR A 16 -4.23 -41.54 20.73
N LEU A 17 -3.14 -42.21 20.33
CA LEU A 17 -1.78 -41.66 20.40
C LEU A 17 -1.62 -40.43 19.50
N LEU A 18 -2.17 -40.50 18.28
CA LEU A 18 -2.16 -39.40 17.33
C LEU A 18 -3.00 -38.21 17.84
N PHE A 19 -4.16 -38.48 18.43
CA PHE A 19 -4.97 -37.45 19.09
C PHE A 19 -4.21 -36.78 20.25
N ILE A 20 -3.57 -37.55 21.13
CA ILE A 20 -2.78 -37.01 22.24
C ILE A 20 -1.60 -36.18 21.72
N HIS A 21 -0.93 -36.62 20.65
CA HIS A 21 0.17 -35.88 20.04
C HIS A 21 -0.29 -34.51 19.54
N TYR A 22 -1.38 -34.45 18.74
CA TYR A 22 -1.90 -33.18 18.26
C TYR A 22 -2.40 -32.28 19.40
N LEU A 23 -3.08 -32.86 20.40
CA LEU A 23 -3.51 -32.13 21.59
C LEU A 23 -2.31 -31.52 22.33
N ALA A 24 -1.22 -32.27 22.49
CA ALA A 24 0.01 -31.77 23.12
C ALA A 24 0.63 -30.62 22.32
N VAL A 25 0.68 -30.72 20.98
CA VAL A 25 1.15 -29.63 20.11
C VAL A 25 0.28 -28.37 20.28
N VAL A 26 -1.04 -28.52 20.29
CA VAL A 26 -1.97 -27.40 20.50
C VAL A 26 -1.78 -26.76 21.88
N LEU A 27 -1.66 -27.55 22.94
CA LEU A 27 -1.44 -27.03 24.29
C LEU A 27 -0.10 -26.30 24.42
N LEU A 28 0.94 -26.79 23.74
CA LEU A 28 2.24 -26.15 23.69
C LEU A 28 2.14 -24.78 23.00
N GLU A 29 1.41 -24.69 21.89
CA GLU A 29 1.15 -23.43 21.21
C GLU A 29 0.34 -22.44 22.07
N ILE A 30 -0.69 -22.91 22.78
CA ILE A 30 -1.48 -22.06 23.69
C ILE A 30 -0.61 -21.47 24.80
N ARG A 31 0.32 -22.26 25.36
CA ARG A 31 1.23 -21.76 26.39
C ARG A 31 2.15 -20.64 25.89
N HIS A 32 2.57 -20.69 24.63
CA HIS A 32 3.39 -19.64 24.02
C HIS A 32 2.63 -18.34 23.73
N LEU A 33 1.29 -18.32 23.85
CA LEU A 33 0.49 -17.11 23.65
C LEU A 33 0.47 -16.18 24.87
N GLN A 34 0.93 -16.63 26.04
CA GLN A 34 1.02 -15.74 27.20
C GLN A 34 2.14 -14.71 26.99
N PRO A 35 1.82 -13.41 26.90
CA PRO A 35 2.82 -12.38 26.63
C PRO A 35 3.80 -12.27 27.80
N SER A 36 5.09 -12.48 27.51
CA SER A 36 6.17 -12.42 28.50
C SER A 36 7.23 -11.37 28.14
N TYR A 37 7.38 -11.05 26.86
CA TYR A 37 8.35 -10.09 26.36
C TYR A 37 7.67 -9.03 25.48
N TYR A 38 8.35 -7.91 25.29
CA TYR A 38 7.91 -6.84 24.41
C TYR A 38 9.00 -6.55 23.39
N VAL A 39 8.62 -6.57 22.10
CA VAL A 39 9.56 -6.35 20.99
C VAL A 39 9.06 -5.20 20.13
N GLN A 40 9.98 -4.28 19.79
CA GLN A 40 9.75 -3.22 18.82
C GLN A 40 10.50 -3.54 17.54
N ILE A 41 9.75 -3.61 16.44
CA ILE A 41 10.28 -3.81 15.09
C ILE A 41 10.38 -2.42 14.45
N VAL A 42 11.56 -2.01 14.00
CA VAL A 42 11.79 -0.74 13.32
C VAL A 42 12.36 -1.01 11.93
N ARG A 43 11.72 -0.45 10.90
CA ARG A 43 12.19 -0.54 9.53
C ARG A 43 13.29 0.49 9.29
N SER A 44 14.48 0.03 8.91
CA SER A 44 15.67 0.87 8.75
C SER A 44 15.52 2.08 7.80
N PRO A 45 14.91 1.98 6.61
CA PRO A 45 14.89 3.09 5.66
C PRO A 45 13.97 4.27 6.02
N ASP A 46 12.82 4.04 6.65
CA ASP A 46 11.80 5.07 6.92
C ASP A 46 11.48 5.25 8.41
N GLY A 47 12.02 4.39 9.28
CA GLY A 47 11.79 4.43 10.71
C GLY A 47 10.37 4.00 11.13
N GLU A 48 9.57 3.45 10.21
CA GLU A 48 8.26 2.89 10.54
C GLU A 48 8.46 1.82 11.61
N SER A 49 7.69 1.89 12.69
CA SER A 49 7.86 0.96 13.80
C SER A 49 6.53 0.47 14.36
N LYS A 50 6.53 -0.79 14.76
CA LYS A 50 5.40 -1.44 15.43
C LYS A 50 5.93 -2.27 16.58
N SER A 51 5.14 -2.30 17.65
CA SER A 51 5.53 -2.95 18.88
C SER A 51 4.52 -4.03 19.24
N TYR A 52 5.04 -5.17 19.68
CA TYR A 52 4.25 -6.36 19.94
C TYR A 52 4.64 -7.01 21.25
N ALA A 53 3.62 -7.49 21.97
CA ALA A 53 3.83 -8.41 23.06
C ALA A 53 3.99 -9.83 22.49
N ILE A 54 5.08 -10.51 22.88
CA ILE A 54 5.37 -11.88 22.46
C ILE A 54 5.49 -12.77 23.69
N GLY A 55 5.11 -14.05 23.55
CA GLY A 55 5.33 -15.02 24.62
C GLY A 55 6.74 -15.60 24.61
N ASN A 56 6.90 -16.70 25.33
CA ASN A 56 8.18 -17.39 25.45
C ASN A 56 8.49 -18.17 24.17
N LEU A 57 9.30 -17.57 23.28
CA LEU A 57 9.73 -18.14 22.01
C LEU A 57 11.25 -18.27 21.98
N SER A 58 11.79 -19.26 21.27
CA SER A 58 13.22 -19.27 20.95
C SER A 58 13.56 -18.10 20.02
N ILE A 59 14.84 -17.69 20.00
CA ILE A 59 15.30 -16.58 19.16
C ILE A 59 14.98 -16.83 17.67
N GLN A 60 15.16 -18.06 17.17
CA GLN A 60 14.84 -18.39 15.77
C GLN A 60 13.33 -18.28 15.51
N ARG A 61 12.50 -18.79 16.42
CA ARG A 61 11.05 -18.75 16.29
C ARG A 61 10.52 -17.31 16.37
N ALA A 62 11.07 -16.51 17.28
CA ALA A 62 10.79 -15.09 17.37
C ALA A 62 11.18 -14.35 16.08
N ALA A 63 12.33 -14.66 15.48
CA ALA A 63 12.77 -14.06 14.22
C ALA A 63 11.80 -14.36 13.07
N VAL A 64 11.37 -15.61 12.91
CA VAL A 64 10.38 -15.99 11.89
C VAL A 64 9.04 -15.28 12.13
N TRP A 65 8.59 -15.22 13.38
CA TRP A 65 7.36 -14.52 13.76
C TRP A 65 7.44 -13.01 13.48
N ILE A 66 8.57 -12.37 13.82
CA ILE A 66 8.85 -10.96 13.53
C ILE A 66 8.81 -10.70 12.02
N LEU A 67 9.40 -11.57 11.22
CA LEU A 67 9.36 -11.46 9.75
C LEU A 67 7.94 -11.59 9.22
N ASP A 68 7.17 -12.56 9.70
CA ASP A 68 5.75 -12.72 9.34
C ASP A 68 4.94 -11.44 9.65
N LYS A 69 5.12 -10.88 10.85
CA LYS A 69 4.51 -9.60 11.23
C LYS A 69 4.97 -8.44 10.37
N TYR A 70 6.25 -8.39 10.01
CA TYR A 70 6.76 -7.38 9.12
C TYR A 70 6.13 -7.47 7.72
N TYR A 71 6.02 -8.66 7.13
CA TYR A 71 5.44 -8.83 5.79
C TYR A 71 3.92 -8.63 5.73
N THR A 72 3.21 -8.94 6.80
CA THR A 72 1.74 -8.86 6.83
C THR A 72 1.22 -7.51 7.30
N GLU A 73 1.91 -6.86 8.24
CA GLU A 73 1.37 -5.66 8.90
C GLU A 73 2.07 -4.37 8.49
N PHE A 74 3.32 -4.37 8.01
CA PHE A 74 3.98 -3.13 7.62
C PHE A 74 3.53 -2.68 6.22
N PRO A 75 3.25 -1.38 6.03
CA PRO A 75 2.93 -0.86 4.71
C PRO A 75 4.14 -1.02 3.78
N VAL A 76 3.93 -1.38 2.51
CA VAL A 76 5.03 -1.57 1.54
C VAL A 76 5.88 -0.29 1.44
N TYR A 77 7.17 -0.42 1.73
CA TYR A 77 8.12 0.70 1.63
C TYR A 77 8.30 1.15 0.17
N ASN A 78 8.15 2.46 -0.04
CA ASN A 78 8.36 3.10 -1.33
C ASN A 78 9.40 4.23 -1.23
N PRO A 79 10.68 3.97 -1.56
CA PRO A 79 11.77 4.95 -1.41
C PRO A 79 11.59 6.19 -2.29
N TYR A 80 10.75 6.10 -3.31
CA TYR A 80 10.48 7.21 -4.21
C TYR A 80 9.44 8.18 -3.65
N LEU A 81 8.64 7.81 -2.64
CA LEU A 81 7.64 8.71 -2.06
C LEU A 81 8.21 9.64 -0.99
N GLU A 82 9.27 9.25 -0.28
CA GLU A 82 9.86 10.07 0.79
C GLU A 82 10.55 11.33 0.26
N ARG A 83 10.96 11.30 -1.01
CA ARG A 83 11.48 12.48 -1.71
C ARG A 83 10.35 13.33 -2.26
N ILE A 84 9.25 13.55 -1.55
CA ILE A 84 8.41 14.70 -1.84
C ILE A 84 9.27 15.90 -1.45
N PRO A 85 9.76 16.72 -2.39
CA PRO A 85 10.38 17.97 -1.99
C PRO A 85 9.33 18.73 -1.20
N VAL A 86 9.56 18.92 0.10
CA VAL A 86 8.80 19.77 1.04
C VAL A 86 8.76 21.25 0.62
N SER A 87 9.10 21.54 -0.62
CA SER A 87 9.01 22.85 -1.22
C SER A 87 8.93 22.73 -2.74
N LYS A 88 7.75 22.37 -3.27
CA LYS A 88 7.26 23.17 -4.40
C LYS A 88 6.71 24.49 -3.86
N SER A 89 7.65 25.25 -3.33
CA SER A 89 7.66 26.70 -3.31
C SER A 89 6.91 27.21 -4.53
N ARG A 90 5.80 27.92 -4.26
CA ARG A 90 5.23 28.97 -5.08
C ARG A 90 4.89 28.58 -6.52
N LYS A 91 3.67 28.07 -6.71
CA LYS A 91 2.89 28.65 -7.82
C LYS A 91 2.52 30.08 -7.41
N PRO A 92 2.96 31.13 -8.11
CA PRO A 92 2.39 32.45 -7.88
C PRO A 92 0.96 32.40 -8.41
N THR A 93 -0.01 32.19 -7.53
CA THR A 93 -1.43 32.36 -7.85
C THR A 93 -1.82 33.84 -7.91
N SER A 94 -0.88 34.74 -8.23
CA SER A 94 -1.20 36.13 -8.56
C SER A 94 -1.69 36.21 -10.01
N SER A 95 -2.87 35.64 -10.27
CA SER A 95 -3.73 36.03 -11.39
C SER A 95 -4.79 37.04 -10.90
N PHE A 96 -4.46 37.84 -9.89
CA PHE A 96 -5.22 39.05 -9.59
C PHE A 96 -4.83 40.10 -10.61
N LYS A 97 -5.65 40.24 -11.67
CA LYS A 97 -5.61 41.42 -12.52
C LYS A 97 -6.27 42.55 -11.74
N TYR A 98 -5.43 43.47 -11.26
CA TYR A 98 -5.89 44.73 -10.70
C TYR A 98 -6.37 45.60 -11.88
N TYR A 99 -7.66 45.93 -11.91
CA TYR A 99 -8.16 46.96 -12.80
C TYR A 99 -8.28 48.21 -11.94
N GLU A 100 -7.42 49.20 -12.19
CA GLU A 100 -7.65 50.55 -11.68
C GLU A 100 -8.85 51.13 -12.45
N VAL A 101 -10.03 51.02 -11.86
CA VAL A 101 -11.23 51.72 -12.30
C VAL A 101 -11.19 53.06 -11.59
N ASP A 102 -10.41 54.00 -12.14
CA ASP A 102 -10.59 55.45 -12.05
C ASP A 102 -9.27 56.13 -12.45
N GLY A 103 -9.21 56.54 -13.71
CA GLY A 103 -8.11 57.36 -14.21
C GLY A 103 -8.20 58.77 -13.65
N VAL A 104 -7.31 59.14 -12.74
CA VAL A 104 -6.99 60.55 -12.45
C VAL A 104 -5.49 60.68 -12.19
N ASN A 105 -4.81 61.36 -13.13
CA ASN A 105 -3.45 61.82 -12.96
C ASN A 105 -3.32 62.69 -11.70
N ASN A 106 -2.46 62.33 -10.76
CA ASN A 106 -1.71 63.35 -10.05
C ASN A 106 -0.34 62.88 -9.54
N SER A 107 0.60 63.81 -9.64
CA SER A 107 2.03 63.69 -9.42
C SER A 107 2.46 63.36 -7.99
N LYS A 108 3.62 62.68 -7.88
CA LYS A 108 4.64 62.76 -6.81
C LYS A 108 4.12 62.92 -5.36
N LEU A 109 4.16 61.85 -4.56
CA LEU A 109 4.97 61.75 -3.34
C LEU A 109 4.74 60.42 -2.61
N GLN A 110 5.79 60.00 -1.90
CA GLN A 110 5.74 59.24 -0.65
C GLN A 110 5.70 57.71 -0.73
N ASN A 111 6.91 57.18 -0.90
CA ASN A 111 7.44 56.13 -0.04
C ASN A 111 6.96 56.33 1.42
N GLN A 112 6.08 55.49 1.93
CA GLN A 112 6.00 55.14 3.35
C GLN A 112 5.12 53.91 3.61
N ASN A 113 5.77 52.88 4.17
CA ASN A 113 5.23 52.03 5.23
C ASN A 113 3.92 51.27 5.00
N GLY A 114 3.93 50.36 4.03
CA GLY A 114 3.10 49.15 4.05
C GLY A 114 3.90 47.94 4.55
N ARG A 115 4.35 47.95 5.81
CA ARG A 115 5.10 46.84 6.42
C ARG A 115 4.38 45.51 6.19
N ASN A 116 5.07 44.65 5.46
CA ASN A 116 4.92 43.20 5.35
C ASN A 116 4.58 42.54 6.70
N ASN A 117 3.30 42.46 7.05
CA ASN A 117 2.83 41.69 8.21
C ASN A 117 2.02 40.43 7.80
N THR A 118 1.99 40.11 6.51
CA THR A 118 1.41 38.87 5.98
C THR A 118 2.37 37.68 5.97
N HIS A 119 3.63 37.88 6.37
CA HIS A 119 4.59 36.77 6.49
C HIS A 119 4.57 36.07 7.86
N SER A 120 4.13 36.72 8.94
CA SER A 120 4.07 36.02 10.25
C SER A 120 2.86 35.09 10.35
N ARG A 121 1.69 35.48 9.80
CA ARG A 121 0.49 34.61 9.72
C ARG A 121 0.58 33.49 8.68
N ARG A 122 1.52 33.57 7.73
CA ARG A 122 1.78 32.50 6.74
C ARG A 122 2.62 31.35 7.30
N ARG A 123 3.34 31.56 8.41
CA ARG A 123 4.22 30.54 8.98
C ARG A 123 3.44 29.42 9.67
N ASP A 124 2.35 29.75 10.37
CA ASP A 124 1.45 28.76 10.98
C ASP A 124 0.50 28.08 9.98
N SER A 125 0.26 28.70 8.82
CA SER A 125 -0.52 28.10 7.73
C SER A 125 0.20 26.92 7.04
N SER A 126 1.51 26.79 7.23
CA SER A 126 2.31 25.74 6.57
C SER A 126 1.97 24.33 7.06
N HIS A 127 1.49 24.19 8.30
CA HIS A 127 1.11 22.90 8.87
C HIS A 127 -0.18 22.37 8.22
N ASN A 128 -1.18 23.24 8.06
CA ASN A 128 -2.43 22.89 7.38
C ASN A 128 -2.22 22.67 5.88
N GLU A 129 -1.32 23.42 5.24
CA GLU A 129 -0.99 23.24 3.82
C GLU A 129 -0.42 21.85 3.55
N ARG A 130 0.48 21.35 4.41
CA ARG A 130 1.00 19.97 4.33
C ARG A 130 -0.12 18.93 4.45
N PHE A 131 -1.04 19.11 5.40
CA PHE A 131 -2.19 18.20 5.56
C PHE A 131 -3.07 18.16 4.31
N TYR A 132 -3.37 19.32 3.72
CA TYR A 132 -4.16 19.38 2.48
C TYR A 132 -3.42 18.78 1.29
N GLU A 133 -2.11 19.01 1.16
CA GLU A 133 -1.28 18.41 0.10
C GLU A 133 -1.24 16.89 0.19
N GLU A 134 -1.09 16.35 1.41
CA GLU A 134 -1.09 14.91 1.67
C GLU A 134 -2.45 14.29 1.36
N HIS A 135 -3.54 14.89 1.86
CA HIS A 135 -4.89 14.42 1.58
C HIS A 135 -5.25 14.50 0.08
N ASP A 136 -4.82 15.55 -0.63
CA ASP A 136 -4.99 15.65 -2.08
C ASP A 136 -4.16 14.59 -2.83
N TYR A 137 -2.97 14.28 -2.33
CA TYR A 137 -2.17 13.17 -2.84
C TYR A 137 -2.87 11.83 -2.64
N GLU A 138 -3.35 11.52 -1.42
CA GLU A 138 -4.11 10.31 -1.12
C GLU A 138 -5.35 10.18 -2.00
N ARG A 139 -6.11 11.27 -2.15
CA ARG A 139 -7.27 11.33 -3.03
C ARG A 139 -6.90 11.01 -4.48
N ARG A 140 -5.77 11.54 -4.98
CA ARG A 140 -5.26 11.23 -6.33
C ARG A 140 -4.87 9.76 -6.46
N VAL A 141 -4.15 9.21 -5.49
CA VAL A 141 -3.77 7.78 -5.47
C VAL A 141 -5.01 6.91 -5.49
N LYS A 142 -5.97 7.14 -4.58
CA LYS A 142 -7.23 6.39 -4.48
C LYS A 142 -8.04 6.47 -5.78
N LYS A 143 -8.14 7.65 -6.38
CA LYS A 143 -8.80 7.86 -7.68
C LYS A 143 -8.11 7.08 -8.82
N ARG A 144 -6.78 7.05 -8.86
CA ARG A 144 -6.02 6.30 -9.88
C ARG A 144 -6.13 4.80 -9.65
N LYS A 145 -6.06 4.33 -8.40
CA LYS A 145 -6.27 2.93 -8.03
C LYS A 145 -7.64 2.43 -8.46
N ALA A 146 -8.71 3.18 -8.13
CA ALA A 146 -10.07 2.82 -8.54
C ALA A 146 -10.19 2.69 -10.07
N ARG A 147 -9.62 3.66 -10.82
CA ARG A 147 -9.61 3.59 -12.29
C ARG A 147 -8.82 2.42 -12.85
N LEU A 148 -7.72 2.04 -12.20
CA LEU A 148 -6.93 0.87 -12.59
C LEU A 148 -7.73 -0.42 -12.37
N VAL A 149 -8.40 -0.55 -11.22
CA VAL A 149 -9.27 -1.69 -10.91
C VAL A 149 -10.41 -1.79 -11.93
N SER A 150 -11.13 -0.69 -12.19
CA SER A 150 -12.21 -0.70 -13.18
C SER A 150 -11.71 -1.04 -14.60
N ALA A 151 -10.55 -0.50 -15.00
CA ALA A 151 -9.96 -0.85 -16.30
C ALA A 151 -9.57 -2.35 -16.37
N ALA A 152 -9.15 -2.94 -15.24
CA ALA A 152 -8.85 -4.37 -15.17
C ALA A 152 -10.13 -5.20 -15.33
N GLU A 153 -11.16 -4.86 -14.56
CA GLU A 153 -12.46 -5.51 -14.61
C GLU A 153 -13.06 -5.47 -16.04
N GLU A 154 -13.00 -4.30 -16.69
CA GLU A 154 -13.45 -4.13 -18.07
C GLU A 154 -12.64 -5.00 -19.06
N ALA A 155 -11.30 -5.01 -18.93
CA ALA A 155 -10.41 -5.79 -19.78
C ALA A 155 -10.65 -7.30 -19.67
N PHE A 156 -10.76 -7.83 -18.45
CA PHE A 156 -11.05 -9.25 -18.23
C PHE A 156 -12.47 -9.63 -18.65
N THR A 157 -13.44 -8.72 -18.47
CA THR A 157 -14.81 -8.94 -18.96
C THR A 157 -14.83 -9.00 -20.49
N HIS A 158 -14.01 -8.18 -21.17
CA HIS A 158 -13.87 -8.22 -22.62
C HIS A 158 -13.34 -9.57 -23.11
N ILE A 159 -12.27 -10.10 -22.49
CA ILE A 159 -11.74 -11.43 -22.83
C ILE A 159 -12.76 -12.53 -22.55
N LYS A 160 -13.47 -12.47 -21.41
CA LYS A 160 -14.51 -13.45 -21.08
C LYS A 160 -15.62 -13.50 -22.14
N ARG A 161 -16.02 -12.34 -22.68
CA ARG A 161 -17.01 -12.25 -23.77
C ARG A 161 -16.47 -12.86 -25.06
N LEU A 162 -15.24 -12.52 -25.44
CA LEU A 162 -14.58 -13.11 -26.62
C LEU A 162 -14.53 -14.63 -26.52
N HIS A 163 -14.15 -15.18 -25.37
CA HIS A 163 -14.08 -16.63 -25.15
C HIS A 163 -15.46 -17.30 -25.19
N HIS A 164 -16.51 -16.63 -24.71
CA HIS A 164 -17.87 -17.15 -24.74
C HIS A 164 -18.46 -17.14 -26.15
N GLU A 165 -18.13 -16.15 -26.98
CA GLU A 165 -18.53 -16.09 -28.40
C GLU A 165 -17.75 -17.11 -29.24
N THR A 166 -16.47 -17.34 -28.94
CA THR A 166 -15.65 -18.37 -29.58
C THR A 166 -15.81 -19.71 -28.87
N THR A 167 -16.96 -20.36 -29.06
CA THR A 167 -17.24 -21.70 -28.53
C THR A 167 -16.19 -22.71 -29.01
N GLY A 168 -15.25 -23.10 -28.14
CA GLY A 168 -14.30 -24.19 -28.38
C GLY A 168 -12.81 -23.83 -28.44
N VAL A 169 -12.41 -22.57 -28.19
CA VAL A 169 -10.98 -22.22 -28.14
C VAL A 169 -10.37 -22.73 -26.83
N MET A 170 -9.26 -23.47 -26.96
CA MET A 170 -8.41 -23.93 -25.87
C MET A 170 -8.18 -22.80 -24.85
N PRO A 171 -8.04 -23.11 -23.54
CA PRO A 171 -7.72 -22.09 -22.55
C PRO A 171 -6.48 -21.32 -23.00
N MET A 172 -6.63 -19.99 -23.13
CA MET A 172 -5.59 -19.07 -23.57
C MET A 172 -4.34 -19.24 -22.70
N ASP A 173 -3.16 -19.24 -23.31
CA ASP A 173 -1.92 -19.29 -22.53
C ASP A 173 -1.80 -18.03 -21.67
N SER A 174 -1.17 -18.17 -20.50
CA SER A 174 -0.98 -17.09 -19.52
C SER A 174 -0.36 -15.83 -20.13
N HIS A 175 0.63 -16.00 -21.01
CA HIS A 175 1.30 -14.90 -21.70
C HIS A 175 0.43 -14.27 -22.79
N GLU A 176 -0.33 -15.09 -23.52
CA GLU A 176 -1.28 -14.62 -24.54
C GLU A 176 -2.40 -13.79 -23.90
N ALA A 177 -2.94 -14.25 -22.76
CA ALA A 177 -3.93 -13.52 -21.98
C ALA A 177 -3.37 -12.19 -21.47
N ALA A 178 -2.13 -12.17 -20.96
CA ALA A 178 -1.47 -10.93 -20.53
C ALA A 178 -1.37 -9.93 -21.69
N GLN A 179 -0.94 -10.36 -22.87
CA GLN A 179 -0.87 -9.51 -24.07
C GLN A 179 -2.23 -8.96 -24.51
N ALA A 180 -3.30 -9.74 -24.37
CA ALA A 180 -4.65 -9.31 -24.73
C ALA A 180 -5.25 -8.28 -23.75
N VAL A 181 -4.99 -8.42 -22.44
CA VAL A 181 -5.51 -7.49 -21.40
C VAL A 181 -4.70 -6.19 -21.36
N PHE A 182 -3.39 -6.27 -21.59
CA PHE A 182 -2.46 -5.17 -21.31
C PHE A 182 -2.79 -3.84 -22.02
N PRO A 183 -3.20 -3.79 -23.30
CA PRO A 183 -3.52 -2.54 -23.98
C PRO A 183 -4.64 -1.73 -23.29
N SER A 184 -5.69 -2.39 -22.80
CA SER A 184 -6.78 -1.76 -22.04
C SER A 184 -6.34 -1.26 -20.67
N LEU A 185 -5.35 -1.92 -20.05
CA LEU A 185 -4.83 -1.59 -18.72
C LEU A 185 -3.71 -0.54 -18.71
N ALA A 186 -2.89 -0.52 -19.76
CA ALA A 186 -1.58 0.14 -19.77
C ALA A 186 -1.67 1.61 -19.36
N ARG A 187 -2.65 2.36 -19.88
CA ARG A 187 -2.80 3.79 -19.58
C ARG A 187 -3.21 4.04 -18.13
N ALA A 188 -4.09 3.22 -17.57
CA ALA A 188 -4.52 3.35 -16.18
C ALA A 188 -3.36 2.98 -15.23
N LEU A 189 -2.63 1.92 -15.57
CA LEU A 189 -1.47 1.43 -14.83
C LEU A 189 -0.34 2.48 -14.81
N GLN A 190 0.06 2.99 -15.98
CA GLN A 190 1.08 4.03 -16.09
C GLN A 190 0.73 5.28 -15.27
N LYS A 191 -0.54 5.71 -15.28
CA LYS A 191 -0.99 6.86 -14.49
C LYS A 191 -0.95 6.58 -12.99
N TYR A 192 -1.24 5.35 -12.56
CA TYR A 192 -1.12 4.93 -11.17
C TYR A 192 0.35 4.91 -10.73
N LEU A 193 1.21 4.20 -11.49
CA LEU A 193 2.65 4.09 -11.25
C LEU A 193 3.35 5.46 -11.22
N ARG A 194 2.90 6.42 -12.03
CA ARG A 194 3.45 7.79 -12.01
C ARG A 194 3.10 8.56 -10.74
N VAL A 195 1.86 8.41 -10.26
CA VAL A 195 1.43 9.08 -9.02
C VAL A 195 2.13 8.46 -7.82
N THR A 196 2.28 7.13 -7.79
CA THR A 196 3.00 6.41 -6.71
C THR A 196 4.53 6.42 -6.89
N ARG A 197 5.04 6.98 -7.98
CA ARG A 197 6.48 7.01 -8.34
C ARG A 197 7.12 5.62 -8.42
N GLN A 198 6.35 4.60 -8.81
CA GLN A 198 6.77 3.20 -8.90
C GLN A 198 7.27 2.78 -10.29
N GLN A 199 7.38 3.72 -11.22
CA GLN A 199 7.83 3.46 -12.61
C GLN A 199 9.15 2.66 -12.71
N PRO A 200 10.18 2.92 -11.89
CA PRO A 200 11.44 2.17 -11.99
C PRO A 200 11.33 0.68 -11.64
N ARG A 201 10.27 0.27 -10.91
CA ARG A 201 10.07 -1.13 -10.48
C ARG A 201 9.24 -1.95 -11.48
N HIS A 202 8.58 -1.29 -12.43
CA HIS A 202 7.61 -1.92 -13.31
C HIS A 202 7.84 -1.41 -14.75
N SER A 203 8.87 -1.95 -15.42
CA SER A 203 9.08 -1.76 -16.85
C SER A 203 8.02 -2.53 -17.64
N VAL A 204 7.73 -2.11 -18.88
CA VAL A 204 6.76 -2.80 -19.74
C VAL A 204 7.14 -4.27 -19.93
N ASP A 205 8.42 -4.54 -20.17
CA ASP A 205 8.97 -5.90 -20.35
C ASP A 205 8.95 -6.76 -19.08
N SER A 206 8.73 -6.17 -17.89
CA SER A 206 8.55 -6.93 -16.64
C SER A 206 7.09 -7.26 -16.34
N ILE A 207 6.16 -6.65 -17.09
CA ILE A 207 4.71 -6.78 -16.87
C ILE A 207 4.07 -7.71 -17.92
N LEU A 208 4.67 -7.79 -19.12
CA LEU A 208 4.32 -8.73 -20.18
C LEU A 208 5.12 -10.02 -20.03
#